data_AF-A0A8X6VBC1-F1
#
_entry.id   AF-A0A8X6VBC1-F1
#
_cell.length_a   1.000
_cell.length_b   1.000
_cell.length_c   1.000
_cell.angle_alpha   90.00
_cell.angle_beta   90.00
_cell.angle_gamma   90.00
#
_symmetry.space_group_name_H-M   'P 1'
#
loop_
_entity.id
_entity.type
_entity.pdbx_description
1 polymer ?
#
loop_
_entity_poly.entity_id
_entity_poly.type
_entity_poly.pdbx_seq_one_letter_code
_entity_poly.pdbx_strand_id
1 'polypeptide(L)'
;METKTARQLHDYCRENNIRGYSKLRKSELIELIQQQRTSESVFQFHDDLFGEPKKEREAKVKCCGQYYKQSYMAKHLQSKKHQTYEKANAFSFDASLFPKPKKARTPQIKCSDCGTYYKPALKGHHLRSIVHRRAVDPTPKALEPKASETKKSTYQSLKSWLMDQVKSFNKTFSNWLFQRRHQSQLNKPSTLTI
;
A
#
# COMPACT_ATOMS: atom_id res chain seq x y z
N MET A 1 26.21 0.88 28.99
CA MET A 1 24.75 1.07 28.86
C MET A 1 24.08 1.20 30.23
N GLU A 2 24.55 0.45 31.23
CA GLU A 2 23.92 0.35 32.55
C GLU A 2 23.82 1.68 33.32
N THR A 3 24.74 2.60 33.06
CA THR A 3 24.78 3.95 33.67
C THR A 3 23.71 4.91 33.15
N LYS A 4 23.04 4.60 32.03
CA LYS A 4 22.00 5.49 31.47
C LYS A 4 20.69 5.40 32.27
N THR A 5 19.99 6.52 32.39
CA THR A 5 18.66 6.55 32.99
C THR A 5 17.61 5.97 32.02
N ALA A 6 16.46 5.52 32.54
CA ALA A 6 15.39 4.97 31.69
C ALA A 6 14.93 5.98 30.62
N ARG A 7 14.84 7.27 30.98
CA ARG A 7 14.48 8.35 30.05
C ARG A 7 15.45 8.44 28.86
N GLN A 8 16.76 8.42 29.12
CA GLN A 8 17.79 8.44 28.07
C GLN A 8 17.72 7.21 27.14
N LEU A 9 17.29 6.05 27.65
CA LEU A 9 17.10 4.86 26.82
C LEU A 9 15.85 4.99 25.92
N HIS A 10 14.76 5.58 26.42
CA HIS A 10 13.58 5.87 25.59
C HIS A 10 13.89 6.88 24.48
N ASP A 11 14.65 7.94 24.79
CA ASP A 11 15.05 8.95 23.81
C ASP A 11 15.92 8.32 22.72
N TYR A 12 16.88 7.46 23.09
CA TYR A 12 17.68 6.68 22.14
C TYR A 12 16.82 5.79 21.23
N CYS A 13 15.83 5.08 21.78
CA CYS A 13 14.91 4.26 20.97
C CYS A 13 14.09 5.11 20.00
N ARG A 14 13.70 6.33 20.40
CA ARG A 14 12.98 7.28 19.54
C ARG A 14 13.86 7.78 18.39
N GLU A 15 15.09 8.19 18.68
CA GLU A 15 16.06 8.68 17.69
C GLU A 15 16.41 7.59 16.65
N ASN A 16 16.48 6.33 17.07
CA ASN A 16 16.82 5.19 16.21
C ASN A 16 15.59 4.49 15.60
N ASN A 17 14.40 5.09 15.68
CA ASN A 17 13.15 4.53 15.13
C ASN A 17 12.80 3.11 15.60
N ILE A 18 13.28 2.72 16.78
CA ILE A 18 13.02 1.42 17.40
C ILE A 18 11.56 1.42 17.89
N ARG A 19 10.79 0.35 17.68
CA ARG A 19 9.36 0.29 18.03
C ARG A 19 9.12 -0.65 19.22
N GLY A 20 8.00 -0.48 19.91
CA GLY A 20 7.56 -1.39 20.98
C GLY A 20 8.17 -1.16 22.38
N TYR A 21 8.92 -0.06 22.57
CA TYR A 21 9.69 0.19 23.78
C TYR A 21 8.90 0.91 24.90
N SER A 22 7.68 1.41 24.65
CA SER A 22 6.93 2.29 25.58
C SER A 22 6.51 1.65 26.90
N LYS A 23 6.45 0.31 26.98
CA LYS A 23 5.99 -0.44 28.17
C LYS A 23 7.10 -1.25 28.85
N LEU A 24 8.33 -1.15 28.35
CA LEU A 24 9.44 -1.99 28.80
C LEU A 24 10.13 -1.41 30.03
N ARG A 25 10.64 -2.30 30.89
CA ARG A 25 11.48 -1.92 32.03
C ARG A 25 12.90 -1.57 31.56
N LYS A 26 13.70 -0.92 32.43
CA LYS A 26 15.08 -0.50 32.10
C LYS A 26 15.95 -1.67 31.60
N SER A 27 15.86 -2.84 32.21
CA SER A 27 16.60 -4.04 31.79
C SER A 27 16.21 -4.48 30.38
N GLU A 28 14.92 -4.60 30.11
CA GLU A 28 14.37 -4.99 28.80
C GLU A 28 14.73 -3.99 27.70
N LEU A 29 14.79 -2.68 28.01
CA LEU A 29 15.26 -1.66 27.07
C LEU A 29 16.73 -1.88 26.67
N ILE A 30 17.59 -2.26 27.63
CA ILE A 30 19.01 -2.52 27.35
C ILE A 30 19.15 -3.75 26.44
N GLU A 31 18.44 -4.84 26.75
CA GLU A 31 18.42 -6.05 25.93
C GLU A 31 17.94 -5.78 24.51
N LEU A 32 16.85 -5.02 24.36
CA LEU A 32 16.29 -4.68 23.07
C LEU A 32 17.27 -3.84 22.22
N ILE A 33 17.96 -2.87 22.84
CA ILE A 33 18.97 -2.07 22.13
C ILE A 33 20.19 -2.94 21.74
N GLN A 34 20.60 -3.88 22.59
CA GLN A 34 21.69 -4.81 22.27
C GLN A 34 21.31 -5.74 21.12
N GLN A 35 20.10 -6.30 21.15
CA GLN A 35 19.57 -7.13 20.07
C GLN A 35 19.52 -6.37 18.74
N GLN A 36 19.04 -5.13 18.76
CA GLN A 36 18.99 -4.27 17.58
C GLN A 36 20.40 -4.09 16.97
N ARG A 37 21.39 -3.74 17.79
CA ARG A 37 22.79 -3.59 17.36
C ARG A 37 23.37 -4.88 16.77
N THR A 38 23.09 -6.02 17.40
CA THR A 38 23.53 -7.32 16.86
C THR A 38 22.83 -7.65 15.55
N SER A 39 21.53 -7.37 15.44
CA SER A 39 20.74 -7.66 14.24
C SER A 39 21.14 -6.80 13.04
N GLU A 40 21.50 -5.53 13.27
CA GLU A 40 22.05 -4.65 12.23
C GLU A 40 23.40 -5.15 11.73
N SER A 41 24.23 -5.78 12.59
CA SER A 41 25.50 -6.38 12.15
C SER A 41 25.33 -7.73 11.43
N VAL A 42 24.30 -8.51 11.77
CA VAL A 42 24.08 -9.86 11.22
C VAL A 42 23.33 -9.82 9.89
N PHE A 43 22.52 -8.79 9.67
CA PHE A 43 21.78 -8.57 8.42
C PHE A 43 22.24 -7.32 7.68
N GLN A 44 23.54 -7.06 7.66
CA GLN A 44 24.12 -6.16 6.68
C GLN A 44 24.09 -6.87 5.31
N PHE A 45 22.88 -7.04 4.77
CA PHE A 45 22.73 -7.25 3.34
C PHE A 45 23.38 -6.03 2.70
N HIS A 46 24.55 -6.23 2.10
CA HIS A 46 25.19 -5.21 1.29
C HIS A 46 24.12 -4.72 0.29
N ASP A 47 23.70 -3.47 0.44
CA ASP A 47 22.75 -2.81 -0.48
C ASP A 47 23.23 -2.88 -1.94
N ASP A 48 24.50 -3.24 -2.14
CA ASP A 48 25.15 -3.49 -3.41
C ASP A 48 24.60 -4.70 -4.18
N LEU A 49 23.92 -5.68 -3.54
CA LEU A 49 23.41 -6.86 -4.26
C LEU A 49 22.12 -6.62 -5.04
N PHE A 50 21.40 -5.54 -4.76
CA PHE A 50 20.22 -5.10 -5.51
C PHE A 50 20.41 -3.71 -6.14
N GLY A 51 21.64 -3.20 -6.08
CA GLY A 51 22.02 -1.83 -6.45
C GLY A 51 22.44 -1.66 -7.90
N GLU A 52 21.93 -2.44 -8.86
CA GLU A 52 21.94 -1.89 -10.22
C GLU A 52 21.08 -0.61 -10.17
N PRO A 53 21.65 0.59 -10.41
CA PRO A 53 20.87 1.81 -10.37
C PRO A 53 19.71 1.63 -11.33
N LYS A 54 18.48 1.69 -10.80
CA LYS A 54 17.28 1.60 -11.61
C LYS A 54 17.43 2.61 -12.73
N LYS A 55 17.57 2.12 -13.97
CA LYS A 55 17.68 2.97 -15.15
C LYS A 55 16.57 4.01 -15.06
N GLU A 56 16.98 5.28 -14.98
CA GLU A 56 16.04 6.37 -14.83
C GLU A 56 15.02 6.29 -15.97
N ARG A 57 13.73 6.28 -15.62
CA ARG A 57 12.69 6.16 -16.62
C ARG A 57 12.64 7.47 -17.40
N GLU A 58 13.21 7.47 -18.60
CA GLU A 58 13.16 8.60 -19.53
C GLU A 58 11.73 9.16 -19.61
N ALA A 59 11.59 10.47 -19.38
CA ALA A 59 10.32 11.15 -19.48
C ALA A 59 9.74 10.97 -20.89
N LYS A 60 8.44 10.65 -20.97
CA LYS A 60 7.75 10.50 -22.25
C LYS A 60 7.01 11.79 -22.58
N VAL A 61 7.22 12.31 -23.78
CA VAL A 61 6.54 13.49 -24.31
C VAL A 61 5.34 13.05 -25.13
N LYS A 62 4.21 13.76 -24.98
CA LYS A 62 2.98 13.46 -25.72
C LYS A 62 2.97 14.22 -27.05
N CYS A 63 2.82 13.51 -28.17
CA CYS A 63 2.66 14.07 -29.51
C CYS A 63 1.67 13.21 -30.30
N CYS A 64 0.82 13.82 -31.16
CA CYS A 64 -0.19 13.10 -31.96
C CYS A 64 -1.11 12.16 -31.13
N GLY A 65 -1.36 12.48 -29.86
CA GLY A 65 -2.13 11.63 -28.95
C GLY A 65 -1.37 10.43 -28.35
N GLN A 66 -0.12 10.16 -28.75
CA GLN A 66 0.72 9.08 -28.24
C GLN A 66 1.90 9.61 -27.41
N TYR A 67 2.53 8.74 -26.61
CA TYR A 67 3.68 9.08 -25.76
C TYR A 67 4.97 8.49 -26.34
N TYR A 68 5.97 9.33 -26.55
CA TYR A 68 7.25 8.96 -27.13
C TYR A 68 8.40 9.28 -26.20
N LYS A 69 9.49 8.52 -26.31
CA LYS A 69 10.78 8.87 -25.70
C LYS A 69 11.37 10.08 -26.40
N GLN A 70 12.07 10.93 -25.67
CA GLN A 70 12.68 12.14 -26.22
C GLN A 70 13.66 11.83 -27.36
N SER A 71 14.47 10.77 -27.22
CA SER A 71 15.37 10.26 -28.25
C SER A 71 14.67 9.85 -29.55
N TYR A 72 13.38 9.49 -29.49
CA TYR A 72 12.57 9.10 -30.65
C TYR A 72 11.82 10.27 -31.30
N MET A 73 11.76 11.45 -30.65
CA MET A 73 10.93 12.55 -31.12
C MET A 73 11.37 13.11 -32.47
N ALA A 74 12.67 13.24 -32.73
CA ALA A 74 13.18 13.72 -34.01
C ALA A 74 12.70 12.85 -35.19
N LYS A 75 12.73 11.52 -35.02
CA LYS A 75 12.23 10.57 -36.04
C LYS A 75 10.72 10.63 -36.19
N HIS A 76 9.98 10.80 -35.10
CA HIS A 76 8.54 10.95 -35.14
C HIS A 76 8.11 12.19 -35.92
N LEU A 77 8.72 13.35 -35.67
CA LEU A 77 8.40 14.62 -36.35
C LEU A 77 8.64 14.55 -37.86
N GLN A 78 9.64 13.78 -38.30
CA GLN A 78 9.93 13.56 -39.72
C GLN A 78 8.98 12.54 -40.40
N SER A 79 8.17 11.81 -39.62
CA SER A 79 7.31 10.78 -40.18
C SER A 79 6.11 11.37 -40.95
N LYS A 80 5.71 10.73 -42.05
CA LYS A 80 4.52 11.13 -42.83
C LYS A 80 3.24 11.17 -41.97
N LYS A 81 3.14 10.30 -40.95
CA LYS A 81 2.01 10.27 -40.01
C LYS A 81 1.90 11.57 -39.22
N HIS A 82 3.02 12.09 -38.74
CA HIS A 82 3.07 13.36 -38.03
C HIS A 82 2.68 14.53 -38.95
N GLN A 83 3.21 14.57 -40.17
CA GLN A 83 2.86 15.61 -41.15
C GLN A 83 1.36 15.62 -41.49
N THR A 84 0.73 14.45 -41.66
CA THR A 84 -0.72 14.37 -41.88
C THR A 84 -1.51 14.85 -40.66
N TYR A 85 -1.04 14.51 -39.46
CA TYR A 85 -1.64 14.98 -38.21
C TYR A 85 -1.52 16.50 -38.06
N GLU A 86 -0.35 17.08 -38.35
CA GLU A 86 -0.16 18.53 -38.35
C GLU A 86 -1.04 19.20 -39.39
N LYS A 87 -1.13 18.70 -40.63
CA LYS A 87 -2.02 19.27 -41.65
C LYS A 87 -3.49 19.23 -41.26
N ALA A 88 -3.94 18.12 -40.66
CA ALA A 88 -5.30 18.00 -40.15
C ALA A 88 -5.58 18.98 -38.99
N ASN A 89 -4.56 19.31 -38.19
CA ASN A 89 -4.67 20.26 -37.07
C ASN A 89 -4.20 21.67 -37.41
N ALA A 90 -3.64 21.94 -38.59
CA ALA A 90 -3.20 23.28 -39.00
C ALA A 90 -4.39 24.23 -39.17
N PHE A 91 -5.57 23.68 -39.42
CA PHE A 91 -6.86 24.37 -39.40
C PHE A 91 -7.65 24.16 -38.10
N SER A 92 -7.02 23.60 -37.05
CA SER A 92 -7.59 23.61 -35.71
C SER A 92 -7.58 25.06 -35.24
N PHE A 93 -8.69 25.75 -35.44
CA PHE A 93 -8.94 27.03 -34.80
C PHE A 93 -8.63 26.89 -33.32
N ASP A 94 -7.68 27.68 -32.82
CA ASP A 94 -7.10 27.51 -31.50
C ASP A 94 -8.23 27.53 -30.46
N ALA A 95 -8.58 26.34 -29.95
CA ALA A 95 -9.67 26.17 -28.99
C ALA A 95 -9.35 26.85 -27.65
N SER A 96 -8.13 27.36 -27.46
CA SER A 96 -7.75 28.20 -26.32
C SER A 96 -8.16 29.67 -26.49
N LEU A 97 -8.36 30.16 -27.72
CA LEU A 97 -8.80 31.53 -27.99
C LEU A 97 -10.29 31.73 -27.67
N PHE A 98 -11.08 30.67 -27.70
CA PHE A 98 -12.46 30.73 -27.24
C PHE A 98 -12.54 30.32 -25.78
N PRO A 99 -13.12 31.16 -24.89
CA PRO A 99 -13.44 30.70 -23.55
C PRO A 99 -14.32 29.47 -23.69
N LYS A 100 -13.86 28.33 -23.15
CA LYS A 100 -14.62 27.07 -23.19
C LYS A 100 -16.07 27.38 -22.82
N PRO A 101 -17.05 26.98 -23.64
CA PRO A 101 -18.44 27.29 -23.36
C PRO A 101 -18.73 26.84 -21.94
N LYS A 102 -19.23 27.77 -21.10
CA LYS A 102 -19.58 27.46 -19.71
C LYS A 102 -20.56 26.29 -19.79
N LYS A 103 -20.11 25.10 -19.36
CA LYS A 103 -20.96 23.89 -19.41
C LYS A 103 -22.28 24.24 -18.73
N ALA A 104 -23.40 24.01 -19.43
CA ALA A 104 -24.71 24.23 -18.87
C ALA A 104 -24.78 23.51 -17.51
N ARG A 105 -25.16 24.24 -16.45
CA ARG A 105 -25.27 23.65 -15.12
C ARG A 105 -26.29 22.53 -15.22
N THR A 106 -25.88 21.32 -14.85
CA THR A 106 -26.81 20.19 -14.82
C THR A 106 -27.90 20.49 -13.79
N PRO A 107 -29.19 20.38 -14.14
CA PRO A 107 -30.26 20.65 -13.20
C PRO A 107 -30.12 19.73 -11.99
N GLN A 108 -30.28 20.28 -10.80
CA GLN A 108 -30.30 19.52 -9.56
C GLN A 108 -31.75 19.28 -9.15
N ILE A 109 -32.05 18.06 -8.71
CA ILE A 109 -33.38 17.68 -8.23
C ILE A 109 -33.32 17.57 -6.71
N LYS A 110 -34.31 18.14 -6.01
CA LYS A 110 -34.44 18.01 -4.55
C LYS A 110 -35.04 16.64 -4.22
N CYS A 111 -34.41 15.89 -3.32
CA CYS A 111 -34.98 14.66 -2.77
C CYS A 111 -36.16 14.99 -1.85
N SER A 112 -37.28 14.28 -2.00
CA SER A 112 -38.46 14.41 -1.13
C SER A 112 -38.16 14.01 0.32
N ASP A 113 -37.36 12.95 0.50
CA ASP A 113 -37.26 12.28 1.80
C ASP A 113 -36.20 12.91 2.69
N CYS A 114 -35.06 13.32 2.12
CA CYS A 114 -33.97 13.94 2.87
C CYS A 114 -33.77 15.44 2.59
N GLY A 115 -34.52 16.03 1.65
CA GLY A 115 -34.45 17.46 1.32
C GLY A 115 -33.19 17.94 0.59
N THR A 116 -32.19 17.07 0.37
CA THR A 116 -30.93 17.44 -0.31
C THR A 116 -31.05 17.46 -1.83
N TYR A 117 -30.29 18.34 -2.49
CA TYR A 117 -30.23 18.44 -3.95
C TYR A 117 -29.17 17.49 -4.52
N TYR A 118 -29.53 16.72 -5.56
CA TYR A 118 -28.60 15.80 -6.22
C TYR A 118 -28.73 15.88 -7.75
N LYS A 119 -27.67 15.42 -8.46
CA LYS A 119 -27.69 15.33 -9.91
C LYS A 119 -28.50 14.10 -10.35
N PRO A 120 -29.38 14.18 -11.36
CA PRO A 120 -30.22 13.05 -11.81
C PRO A 120 -29.44 11.75 -12.07
N ALA A 121 -28.25 11.86 -12.71
CA ALA A 121 -27.38 10.72 -12.99
C ALA A 121 -26.84 10.01 -11.74
N LEU A 122 -26.87 10.66 -10.57
CA LEU A 122 -26.40 10.13 -9.29
C LEU A 122 -27.55 9.69 -8.37
N LYS A 123 -28.80 9.59 -8.86
CA LYS A 123 -29.96 9.18 -8.05
C LYS A 123 -29.69 7.90 -7.25
N GLY A 124 -29.16 6.86 -7.90
CA GLY A 124 -28.85 5.59 -7.22
C GLY A 124 -27.76 5.70 -6.15
N HIS A 125 -26.74 6.55 -6.36
CA HIS A 125 -25.70 6.79 -5.36
C HIS A 125 -26.25 7.59 -4.18
N HIS A 126 -27.10 8.59 -4.45
CA HIS A 126 -27.74 9.40 -3.43
C HIS A 126 -28.61 8.55 -2.50
N LEU A 127 -29.51 7.71 -3.05
CA LEU A 127 -30.41 6.85 -2.27
C LEU A 127 -29.65 5.81 -1.41
N ARG A 128 -28.50 5.32 -1.89
CA ARG A 128 -27.65 4.38 -1.13
C ARG A 128 -26.69 5.07 -0.15
N SER A 129 -26.57 6.39 -0.20
CA SER A 129 -25.64 7.11 0.65
C SER A 129 -26.02 6.98 2.13
N ILE A 130 -25.01 6.96 3.00
CA ILE A 130 -25.21 6.94 4.45
C ILE A 130 -25.98 8.19 4.90
N VAL A 131 -25.79 9.32 4.21
CA VAL A 131 -26.49 10.58 4.48
C VAL A 131 -28.00 10.43 4.25
N HIS A 132 -28.40 9.87 3.11
CA HIS A 132 -29.81 9.63 2.82
C HIS A 132 -30.43 8.66 3.83
N ARG A 133 -29.76 7.52 4.10
CA ARG A 133 -30.25 6.54 5.10
C ARG A 133 -30.43 7.14 6.50
N ARG A 134 -29.48 7.95 6.98
CA ARG A 134 -29.59 8.61 8.29
C ARG A 134 -30.70 9.68 8.35
N ALA A 135 -31.03 10.30 7.22
CA ALA A 135 -32.09 11.30 7.15
C ALA A 135 -33.48 10.64 7.08
N VAL A 136 -33.60 9.53 6.34
CA VAL A 136 -34.87 8.80 6.15
C VAL A 136 -35.19 7.93 7.37
N ASP A 137 -34.20 7.22 7.89
CA ASP A 137 -34.33 6.39 9.09
C ASP A 137 -33.59 7.08 10.24
N PRO A 138 -34.21 8.04 10.95
CA PRO A 138 -33.63 8.55 12.18
C PRO A 138 -33.55 7.37 13.14
N THR A 139 -32.36 6.77 13.25
CA THR A 139 -32.09 5.67 14.17
C THR A 139 -32.73 6.04 15.51
N PRO A 140 -33.61 5.18 16.06
CA PRO A 140 -34.25 5.48 17.34
C PRO A 140 -33.11 5.78 18.32
N LYS A 141 -33.12 7.00 18.87
CA LYS A 141 -32.14 7.45 19.85
C LYS A 141 -32.03 6.32 20.87
N ALA A 142 -30.83 5.74 20.96
CA ALA A 142 -30.57 4.57 21.78
C ALA A 142 -31.18 4.82 23.17
N LEU A 143 -32.18 4.02 23.51
CA LEU A 143 -32.65 3.91 24.88
C LEU A 143 -31.43 3.53 25.73
N GLU A 144 -31.24 4.31 26.79
CA GLU A 144 -30.15 4.24 27.76
C GLU A 144 -29.62 2.81 28.00
N PRO A 145 -28.30 2.59 27.92
CA PRO A 145 -27.71 1.26 28.02
C PRO A 145 -27.91 0.70 29.43
N LYS A 146 -28.76 -0.34 29.55
CA LYS A 146 -28.77 -1.20 30.74
C LYS A 146 -27.43 -1.93 30.84
N ALA A 147 -26.85 -1.85 32.02
CA ALA A 147 -25.52 -2.32 32.35
C ALA A 147 -25.34 -3.84 32.17
N SER A 148 -24.09 -4.17 31.84
CA SER A 148 -23.38 -5.43 32.11
C SER A 148 -23.89 -6.70 31.44
N GLU A 149 -23.38 -7.00 30.25
CA GLU A 149 -22.92 -8.35 29.93
C GLU A 149 -21.54 -8.28 29.26
N THR A 150 -20.56 -8.90 29.93
CA THR A 150 -19.17 -9.01 29.49
C THR A 150 -19.08 -9.82 28.20
N LYS A 151 -19.05 -9.13 27.06
CA LYS A 151 -18.72 -9.73 25.76
C LYS A 151 -17.28 -10.21 25.79
N LYS A 152 -17.08 -11.51 25.98
CA LYS A 152 -15.79 -12.17 25.78
C LYS A 152 -15.35 -11.88 24.33
N SER A 153 -14.21 -11.20 24.25
CA SER A 153 -13.67 -10.57 23.06
C SER A 153 -13.48 -11.56 21.91
N THR A 154 -14.20 -11.38 20.81
CA THR A 154 -14.05 -12.07 19.52
C THR A 154 -12.59 -12.10 19.04
N TYR A 155 -11.77 -11.15 19.52
CA TYR A 155 -10.34 -11.06 19.24
C TYR A 155 -9.53 -12.23 19.81
N GLN A 156 -9.96 -12.82 20.93
CA GLN A 156 -9.25 -13.98 21.51
C GLN A 156 -9.43 -15.24 20.66
N SER A 157 -10.61 -15.43 20.04
CA SER A 157 -10.88 -16.55 19.14
C SER A 157 -10.09 -16.46 17.83
N LEU A 158 -9.93 -15.26 17.28
CA LEU A 158 -9.15 -15.07 16.05
C LEU A 158 -7.66 -15.33 16.30
N LYS A 159 -7.16 -14.92 17.47
CA LYS A 159 -5.75 -15.11 17.86
C LYS A 159 -5.39 -16.59 18.06
N SER A 160 -6.29 -17.39 18.65
CA SER A 160 -6.06 -18.83 18.78
C SER A 160 -6.04 -19.53 17.42
N TRP A 161 -6.97 -19.18 16.53
CA TRP A 161 -7.02 -19.77 15.18
C TRP A 161 -5.75 -19.48 14.36
N LEU A 162 -5.23 -18.25 14.44
CA LEU A 162 -3.99 -17.87 13.74
C LEU A 162 -2.77 -18.65 14.25
N MET A 163 -2.69 -18.89 15.56
CA MET A 163 -1.59 -19.65 16.16
C MET A 163 -1.60 -21.12 15.73
N ASP A 164 -2.77 -21.72 15.57
CA ASP A 164 -2.88 -23.11 15.09
C ASP A 164 -2.47 -23.26 13.62
N GLN A 165 -2.77 -22.27 12.78
CA GLN A 165 -2.32 -22.24 11.38
C GLN A 165 -0.78 -22.16 11.27
N VAL A 166 -0.14 -21.31 12.08
CA VAL A 166 1.33 -21.16 12.08
C VAL A 166 2.02 -22.46 12.56
N LYS A 167 1.48 -23.13 13.58
CA LYS A 167 2.01 -24.41 14.05
C LYS A 167 1.91 -25.50 12.98
N SER A 168 0.78 -25.58 12.29
CA SER A 168 0.57 -26.52 11.18
C SER A 168 1.59 -26.31 10.07
N PHE A 169 1.80 -25.06 9.65
CA PHE A 169 2.73 -24.72 8.58
C PHE A 169 4.18 -25.08 8.93
N ASN A 170 4.63 -24.75 10.14
CA ASN A 170 6.00 -25.05 10.57
C ASN A 170 6.30 -26.55 10.58
N LYS A 171 5.34 -27.39 10.99
CA LYS A 171 5.49 -28.85 10.99
C LYS A 171 5.64 -29.43 9.58
N THR A 172 4.86 -28.93 8.62
CA THR A 172 4.91 -29.38 7.23
C THR A 172 6.23 -28.94 6.58
N PHE A 173 6.68 -27.71 6.87
CA PHE A 173 7.92 -27.17 6.35
C PHE A 173 9.16 -27.91 6.87
N SER A 174 9.20 -28.24 8.17
CA SER A 174 10.31 -29.01 8.75
C SER A 174 10.42 -30.41 8.13
N ASN A 175 9.29 -31.09 7.92
CA ASN A 175 9.27 -32.39 7.27
C ASN A 175 9.78 -32.33 5.83
N TRP A 176 9.37 -31.30 5.08
CA TRP A 176 9.83 -31.09 3.71
C TRP A 176 11.35 -30.83 3.64
N LEU A 177 11.89 -30.00 4.53
CA LEU A 177 13.34 -29.76 4.61
C LEU A 177 14.12 -31.04 4.92
N PHE A 178 13.61 -31.87 5.82
CA PHE A 178 14.23 -33.15 6.17
C PHE A 178 14.27 -34.10 4.97
N GLN A 179 13.16 -34.22 4.24
CA GLN A 179 13.06 -35.09 3.08
C GLN A 179 13.99 -34.65 1.93
N ARG A 180 14.16 -33.34 1.73
CA ARG A 180 15.06 -32.79 0.71
C ARG A 180 16.54 -33.07 1.02
N ARG A 181 16.94 -33.06 2.30
CA ARG A 181 18.30 -33.38 2.71
C ARG A 181 18.65 -34.85 2.44
N HIS A 182 17.71 -35.78 2.62
CA HIS A 182 17.93 -37.20 2.31
C HIS A 182 18.14 -37.45 0.80
N GLN A 183 17.39 -36.77 -0.07
CA GLN A 183 17.56 -36.92 -1.52
C GLN A 183 18.93 -36.41 -2.01
N SER A 184 19.50 -35.37 -1.39
CA SER A 184 20.82 -34.85 -1.80
C SER A 184 21.99 -35.79 -1.51
N GLN A 185 21.85 -36.75 -0.58
CA GLN A 185 22.93 -37.69 -0.25
C GLN A 185 22.99 -38.88 -1.23
N LEU A 186 21.87 -39.23 -1.87
CA LEU A 186 21.80 -40.36 -2.81
C LEU A 186 22.34 -40.02 -4.21
N ASN A 187 22.45 -38.74 -4.55
CA ASN A 187 22.92 -38.27 -5.86
C ASN A 187 24.40 -37.84 -5.88
N LYS A 188 25.22 -38.28 -4.92
CA LYS A 188 26.66 -38.01 -4.98
C LYS A 188 27.29 -38.91 -6.05
N PRO A 189 27.83 -38.35 -7.15
CA PRO A 189 28.46 -39.16 -8.18
C PRO A 189 29.71 -39.82 -7.59
N SER A 190 29.78 -41.14 -7.69
CA SER A 190 30.94 -41.93 -7.31
C SER A 190 32.12 -41.51 -8.18
N THR A 191 33.04 -40.73 -7.62
CA THR A 191 34.30 -40.41 -8.29
C THR A 191 35.14 -41.67 -8.36
N LEU A 192 35.10 -42.33 -9.51
CA LEU A 192 36.03 -43.37 -9.93
C LEU A 192 37.42 -42.73 -10.13
N THR A 193 38.30 -42.92 -9.17
CA THR A 193 39.74 -42.71 -9.31
C THR A 193 40.31 -43.81 -10.22
N ILE A 194 40.93 -43.38 -11.33
CA ILE A 194 41.72 -44.21 -12.25
C ILE A 194 43.19 -44.14 -11.82
#